data_AF-A0A354XT52-F1
#
_entry.id   AF-A0A354XT52-F1
#
_cell.length_a   1.000
_cell.length_b   1.000
_cell.length_c   1.000
_cell.angle_alpha   90.00
_cell.angle_beta   90.00
_cell.angle_gamma   90.00
#
_symmetry.space_group_name_H-M   'P 1'
#
loop_
_entity.id
_entity.type
_entity.pdbx_description
1 polymer ?
#
loop_
_entity_poly.entity_id
_entity_poly.type
_entity_poly.pdbx_seq_one_letter_code
_entity_poly.pdbx_strand_id
1 'polypeptide(L)'
;MPYRRLPNTDLSRIKALKSAIEKAAGTDFQDVAISMKTLSRARSVVEKFERLSLKYQQTLDTQVKANIAFQSKVKNARMYLSHFIQVLYMSVMRSEIKPEHLDLYGLQDANFVVPDLNSNEQLLLWGQKIINGENKRVARGGVPIYNPGIAKVSVMYILFKEGYQTQQIHQKATARTLDEVSEFRSEVD
;
A
#
# COMPACT_ATOMS: atom_id res chain seq x y z
N MET A 1 -44.92 12.21 4.59
CA MET A 1 -43.72 12.94 5.06
C MET A 1 -42.50 12.30 4.43
N PRO A 2 -41.58 13.05 3.79
CA PRO A 2 -40.36 12.44 3.26
C PRO A 2 -39.49 12.00 4.45
N TYR A 3 -39.13 10.72 4.50
CA TYR A 3 -38.32 10.16 5.57
C TYR A 3 -37.00 10.93 5.70
N ARG A 4 -36.76 11.52 6.87
CA ARG A 4 -35.49 12.19 7.16
C ARG A 4 -34.42 11.12 7.36
N ARG A 5 -33.63 10.86 6.31
CA ARG A 5 -32.51 9.91 6.38
C ARG A 5 -31.35 10.54 7.13
N LEU A 6 -30.74 9.77 8.03
CA LEU A 6 -29.49 10.16 8.66
C LEU A 6 -28.36 10.22 7.61
N PRO A 7 -27.38 11.11 7.78
CA PRO A 7 -26.23 11.18 6.90
C PRO A 7 -25.45 9.86 6.90
N ASN A 8 -25.06 9.36 5.73
CA ASN A 8 -24.33 8.10 5.59
C ASN A 8 -22.82 8.26 5.32
N THR A 9 -22.38 9.46 4.93
CA THR A 9 -20.96 9.78 4.72
C THR A 9 -20.48 10.78 5.78
N ASP A 10 -19.17 10.75 6.08
CA ASP A 10 -18.56 11.67 7.03
C ASP A 10 -18.72 13.14 6.60
N LEU A 11 -18.61 13.42 5.29
CA LEU A 11 -18.90 14.74 4.73
C LEU A 11 -20.36 15.16 4.95
N SER A 12 -21.31 14.24 4.75
CA SER A 12 -22.73 14.52 5.00
C SER A 12 -23.03 14.75 6.47
N ARG A 13 -22.38 14.03 7.40
CA ARG A 13 -22.48 14.25 8.85
C ARG A 13 -21.98 15.64 9.23
N ILE A 14 -20.79 16.01 8.76
CA ILE A 14 -20.20 17.35 8.96
C ILE A 14 -21.16 18.43 8.46
N LYS A 15 -21.65 18.30 7.22
CA LYS A 15 -22.57 19.27 6.61
C LYS A 15 -23.86 19.41 7.41
N ALA A 16 -24.46 18.29 7.82
CA ALA A 16 -25.69 18.29 8.62
C ALA A 16 -25.49 18.99 9.97
N LEU A 17 -24.39 18.68 10.67
CA LEU A 17 -24.07 19.27 11.97
C LEU A 17 -23.80 20.78 11.87
N LYS A 18 -23.05 21.21 10.84
CA LYS A 18 -22.84 22.64 10.55
C LYS A 18 -24.14 23.37 10.27
N SER A 19 -24.99 22.83 9.40
CA SER A 19 -26.29 23.43 9.10
C SER A 19 -27.21 23.52 10.32
N ALA A 20 -27.14 22.55 11.25
CA ALA A 20 -27.89 22.62 12.50
C ALA A 20 -27.37 23.74 13.43
N ILE A 21 -26.04 23.86 13.56
CA ILE A 21 -25.41 24.91 14.38
C ILE A 21 -25.72 26.30 13.83
N GLU A 22 -25.64 26.49 12.50
CA GLU A 22 -25.92 27.76 11.83
C GLU A 22 -27.38 28.19 12.02
N LYS A 23 -28.33 27.27 11.83
CA LYS A 23 -29.76 27.54 12.06
C LYS A 23 -30.04 27.95 13.51
N ALA A 24 -29.44 27.27 14.48
CA ALA A 24 -29.62 27.60 15.88
C ALA A 24 -28.97 28.94 16.27
N ALA A 25 -27.92 29.39 15.55
CA ALA A 25 -27.31 30.69 15.78
C ALA A 25 -28.15 31.86 15.23
N GLY A 26 -28.96 31.63 14.19
CA GLY A 26 -29.84 32.64 13.60
C GLY A 26 -31.27 32.67 14.15
N THR A 27 -31.58 31.83 15.14
CA THR A 27 -32.92 31.75 15.77
C THR A 27 -32.88 32.46 17.12
N ASP A 28 -33.98 33.14 17.50
CA ASP A 28 -34.07 33.80 18.81
C ASP A 28 -33.98 32.78 19.95
N PHE A 29 -33.40 33.17 21.08
CA PHE A 29 -33.12 32.28 22.22
C PHE A 29 -34.38 31.59 22.76
N GLN A 30 -35.54 32.25 22.65
CA GLN A 30 -36.84 31.68 23.06
C GLN A 30 -37.37 30.59 22.10
N ASP A 31 -36.93 30.61 20.84
CA ASP A 31 -37.41 29.72 19.77
C ASP A 31 -36.40 28.61 19.39
N VAL A 32 -35.19 28.63 19.96
CA VAL A 32 -34.15 27.62 19.71
C VAL A 32 -34.53 26.29 20.37
N ALA A 33 -34.78 25.26 19.56
CA ALA A 33 -35.13 23.91 20.03
C ALA A 33 -33.96 23.11 20.67
N ILE A 34 -32.73 23.64 20.66
CA ILE A 34 -31.51 22.94 21.11
C ILE A 34 -30.93 23.66 22.32
N SER A 35 -30.62 22.93 23.39
CA SER A 35 -29.99 23.53 24.57
C SER A 35 -28.61 24.14 24.25
N MET A 36 -28.24 25.24 24.93
CA MET A 36 -26.91 25.87 24.76
C MET A 36 -25.76 24.89 25.04
N LYS A 37 -25.92 23.97 26.00
CA LYS A 37 -24.95 22.92 26.30
C LYS A 37 -24.75 21.99 25.09
N THR A 38 -25.84 21.55 24.47
CA THR A 38 -25.81 20.71 23.27
C THR A 38 -25.20 21.45 22.08
N LEU A 39 -25.53 22.73 21.90
CA LEU A 39 -24.99 23.56 20.82
C LEU A 39 -23.48 23.80 20.96
N SER A 40 -23.00 24.05 22.18
CA SER A 40 -21.56 24.15 22.47
C SER A 40 -20.84 22.83 22.20
N ARG A 41 -21.39 21.70 22.66
CA ARG A 41 -20.87 20.35 22.37
C ARG A 41 -20.81 20.09 20.86
N ALA A 42 -21.87 20.41 20.13
CA ALA A 42 -21.95 20.21 18.68
C ALA A 42 -20.86 21.00 17.93
N ARG A 43 -20.56 22.24 18.36
CA ARG A 43 -19.46 23.04 17.80
C ARG A 43 -18.10 22.37 18.01
N SER A 44 -17.81 21.90 19.23
CA SER A 44 -16.55 21.21 19.51
C SER A 44 -16.43 19.87 18.77
N VAL A 45 -17.54 19.12 18.67
CA VAL A 45 -17.58 17.83 17.95
C VAL A 45 -17.37 18.05 16.46
N VAL A 46 -18.05 19.01 15.82
CA VAL A 46 -17.90 19.24 14.38
C VAL A 46 -16.49 19.66 14.02
N GLU A 47 -15.88 20.56 14.79
CA GLU A 47 -14.51 21.02 14.55
C GLU A 47 -13.50 19.86 14.65
N LYS A 48 -13.64 19.02 15.68
CA LYS A 48 -12.78 17.84 15.84
C LYS A 48 -12.99 16.83 14.71
N PHE A 49 -14.24 16.55 14.32
CA PHE A 49 -14.54 15.59 13.27
C PHE A 49 -14.07 16.04 11.89
N GLU A 50 -14.17 17.34 11.59
CA GLU A 50 -13.61 17.92 10.37
C GLU A 50 -12.10 17.76 10.31
N ARG A 51 -11.39 18.06 11.40
CA ARG A 51 -9.94 17.89 11.48
C ARG A 51 -9.52 16.43 11.28
N LEU A 52 -10.23 15.48 11.89
CA LEU A 52 -9.97 14.05 11.71
C LEU A 52 -10.23 13.59 10.28
N SER A 53 -11.35 14.03 9.69
CA SER A 53 -11.73 13.69 8.32
C SER A 53 -10.72 14.26 7.30
N LEU A 54 -10.28 15.50 7.49
CA LEU A 54 -9.25 16.13 6.66
C LEU A 54 -7.91 15.40 6.77
N LYS A 55 -7.50 15.02 7.99
CA LYS A 55 -6.27 14.25 8.22
C LYS A 55 -6.32 12.89 7.51
N TYR A 56 -7.44 12.17 7.60
CA TYR A 56 -7.65 10.92 6.88
C TYR A 56 -7.52 11.12 5.36
N GLN A 57 -8.20 12.13 4.81
CA GLN A 57 -8.14 12.44 3.39
C GLN A 57 -6.70 12.73 2.92
N GLN A 58 -5.95 13.54 3.68
CA GLN A 58 -4.54 13.81 3.38
C GLN A 58 -3.69 12.54 3.37
N THR A 59 -3.84 11.65 4.36
CA THR A 59 -3.09 10.38 4.40
C THR A 59 -3.46 9.46 3.24
N LEU A 60 -4.74 9.39 2.87
CA LEU A 60 -5.22 8.59 1.76
C LEU A 60 -4.66 9.11 0.42
N ASP A 61 -4.68 10.42 0.20
CA ASP A 61 -4.11 11.05 -0.99
C ASP A 61 -2.61 10.77 -1.13
N THR A 62 -1.87 10.86 -0.03
CA THR A 62 -0.45 10.49 0.00
C THR A 62 -0.25 9.01 -0.34
N GLN A 63 -1.04 8.11 0.25
CA GLN A 63 -0.96 6.67 -0.04
C GLN A 63 -1.24 6.36 -1.51
N VAL A 64 -2.25 6.98 -2.11
CA VAL A 64 -2.63 6.76 -3.50
C VAL A 64 -1.52 7.24 -4.44
N LYS A 65 -0.98 8.45 -4.22
CA LYS A 65 0.13 8.99 -5.00
C LYS A 65 1.39 8.12 -4.90
N ALA A 66 1.73 7.68 -3.69
CA ALA A 66 2.85 6.78 -3.45
C ALA A 66 2.67 5.43 -4.17
N ASN A 67 1.45 4.87 -4.13
CA ASN A 67 1.15 3.60 -4.80
C ASN A 67 1.32 3.70 -6.32
N ILE A 68 0.86 4.78 -6.96
CA ILE A 68 1.05 5.00 -8.41
C ILE A 68 2.55 4.94 -8.77
N ALA A 69 3.39 5.63 -8.01
CA ALA A 69 4.84 5.63 -8.21
C ALA A 69 5.53 4.31 -7.80
N PHE A 70 4.87 3.47 -7.00
CA PHE A 70 5.36 2.16 -6.60
C PHE A 70 5.07 1.08 -7.66
N GLN A 71 3.92 1.13 -8.35
CA GLN A 71 3.54 0.14 -9.36
C GLN A 71 4.58 -0.01 -10.48
N SER A 72 5.24 1.08 -10.90
CA SER A 72 6.32 1.03 -11.89
C SER A 72 7.53 0.24 -11.38
N LYS A 73 7.88 0.38 -10.09
CA LYS A 73 8.97 -0.36 -9.44
C LYS A 73 8.65 -1.86 -9.37
N VAL A 74 7.42 -2.21 -9.01
CA VAL A 74 6.93 -3.61 -8.99
C VAL A 74 7.04 -4.23 -10.38
N LYS A 75 6.52 -3.55 -11.41
CA LYS A 75 6.57 -4.03 -12.80
C LYS A 75 8.00 -4.27 -13.27
N ASN A 76 8.91 -3.34 -12.98
CA ASN A 76 10.32 -3.47 -13.35
C ASN A 76 11.00 -4.63 -12.63
N ALA A 77 10.86 -4.71 -11.30
CA ALA A 77 11.44 -5.80 -10.52
C ALA A 77 10.95 -7.17 -11.00
N ARG A 78 9.62 -7.32 -11.22
CA ARG A 78 9.03 -8.55 -11.74
C ARG A 78 9.58 -8.93 -13.12
N MET A 79 9.67 -7.97 -14.03
CA MET A 79 10.16 -8.19 -15.39
C MET A 79 11.61 -8.67 -15.39
N TYR A 80 12.50 -7.95 -14.70
CA TYR A 80 13.93 -8.29 -14.66
C TYR A 80 14.20 -9.62 -13.94
N LEU A 81 13.48 -9.87 -12.85
CA LEU A 81 13.61 -11.12 -12.10
C LEU A 81 13.12 -12.32 -12.93
N SER A 82 11.93 -12.22 -13.54
CA SER A 82 11.38 -13.27 -14.40
C SER A 82 12.31 -13.57 -15.58
N HIS A 83 12.80 -12.53 -16.25
CA HIS A 83 13.72 -12.68 -17.38
C HIS A 83 15.05 -13.34 -16.95
N PHE A 84 15.61 -12.97 -15.79
CA PHE A 84 16.81 -13.62 -15.26
C PHE A 84 16.60 -15.13 -15.05
N ILE A 85 15.47 -15.51 -14.44
CA ILE A 85 15.14 -16.93 -14.19
C ILE A 85 15.01 -17.68 -15.52
N GLN A 86 14.35 -17.09 -16.52
CA GLN A 86 14.24 -17.69 -17.85
C GLN A 86 15.61 -17.90 -18.50
N VAL A 87 16.51 -16.92 -18.41
CA VAL A 87 17.86 -17.02 -18.98
C VAL A 87 18.69 -18.07 -18.24
N LEU A 88 18.58 -18.14 -16.91
CA LEU A 88 19.19 -19.21 -16.12
C LEU A 88 18.73 -20.58 -16.59
N TYR A 89 17.42 -20.79 -16.76
CA TYR A 89 16.88 -22.04 -17.29
C TYR A 89 17.37 -22.35 -18.70
N MET A 90 17.43 -21.36 -19.59
CA MET A 90 17.96 -21.56 -20.94
C MET A 90 19.46 -21.94 -20.92
N SER A 91 20.25 -21.36 -20.03
CA SER A 91 21.66 -21.75 -19.85
C SER A 91 21.80 -23.16 -19.31
N VAL A 92 20.88 -23.62 -18.45
CA VAL A 92 20.83 -25.03 -18.02
C VAL A 92 20.46 -25.95 -19.18
N MET A 93 19.45 -25.60 -19.98
CA MET A 93 19.04 -26.37 -21.15
C MET A 93 20.16 -26.50 -22.20
N ARG A 94 20.98 -25.44 -22.38
CA ARG A 94 22.16 -25.46 -23.24
C ARG A 94 23.40 -26.13 -22.62
N SER A 95 23.28 -26.69 -21.41
CA SER A 95 24.38 -27.31 -20.66
C SER A 95 25.54 -26.34 -20.33
N GLU A 96 25.30 -25.03 -20.35
CA GLU A 96 26.26 -24.00 -19.91
C GLU A 96 26.35 -23.95 -18.37
N ILE A 97 25.24 -24.25 -17.71
CA ILE A 97 25.12 -24.35 -16.26
C ILE A 97 24.58 -25.73 -15.92
N LYS A 98 25.21 -26.42 -14.96
CA LYS A 98 24.74 -27.73 -14.53
C LYS A 98 23.37 -27.63 -13.83
N PRO A 99 22.43 -28.57 -14.08
CA PRO A 99 21.12 -28.57 -13.43
C PRO A 99 21.18 -28.60 -11.91
N GLU A 100 22.20 -29.25 -11.33
CA GLU A 100 22.42 -29.32 -9.89
C GLU A 100 22.52 -27.94 -9.25
N HIS A 101 23.03 -26.92 -9.95
CA HIS A 101 23.16 -25.55 -9.44
C HIS A 101 21.81 -24.82 -9.28
N LEU A 102 20.69 -25.36 -9.77
CA LEU A 102 19.37 -24.79 -9.52
C LEU A 102 19.00 -24.82 -8.02
N ASP A 103 19.63 -25.70 -7.24
CA ASP A 103 19.51 -25.77 -5.78
C ASP A 103 19.91 -24.46 -5.08
N LEU A 104 20.92 -23.75 -5.61
CA LEU A 104 21.43 -22.48 -5.08
C LEU A 104 20.37 -21.38 -5.09
N TYR A 105 19.42 -21.48 -6.02
CA TYR A 105 18.32 -20.54 -6.23
C TYR A 105 17.02 -21.03 -5.61
N GLY A 106 16.96 -22.27 -5.13
CA GLY A 106 15.74 -22.94 -4.69
C GLY A 106 14.78 -23.27 -5.84
N LEU A 107 15.31 -23.57 -7.03
CA LEU A 107 14.57 -23.86 -8.26
C LEU A 107 14.66 -25.33 -8.70
N GLN A 108 15.25 -26.20 -7.89
CA GLN A 108 15.50 -27.60 -8.25
C GLN A 108 14.23 -28.40 -8.59
N ASP A 109 13.10 -28.05 -7.95
CA ASP A 109 11.80 -28.72 -8.14
C ASP A 109 10.84 -27.92 -9.03
N ALA A 110 11.31 -26.83 -9.64
CA ALA A 110 10.46 -25.89 -10.38
C ALA A 110 10.17 -26.34 -11.82
N ASN A 111 10.76 -27.46 -12.30
CA ASN A 111 10.55 -28.02 -13.63
C ASN A 111 10.68 -27.00 -14.77
N PHE A 112 11.68 -26.10 -14.68
CA PHE A 112 11.91 -25.01 -15.64
C PHE A 112 10.73 -24.02 -15.80
N VAL A 113 9.80 -24.01 -14.85
CA VAL A 113 8.73 -23.03 -14.77
C VAL A 113 9.19 -21.87 -13.89
N VAL A 114 8.94 -20.64 -14.35
CA VAL A 114 9.21 -19.45 -13.54
C VAL A 114 8.24 -19.46 -12.36
N PRO A 115 8.71 -19.35 -11.10
CA PRO A 115 7.84 -19.27 -9.94
C PRO A 115 6.85 -18.11 -10.01
N ASP A 116 5.79 -18.18 -9.20
CA ASP A 116 4.85 -17.07 -9.10
C ASP A 116 5.54 -15.81 -8.53
N LEU A 117 5.40 -14.69 -9.24
CA LEU A 117 5.93 -13.37 -8.89
C LEU A 117 4.81 -12.30 -8.83
N ASN A 118 3.55 -12.73 -8.73
CA ASN A 118 2.41 -11.82 -8.80
C ASN A 118 2.27 -10.95 -7.55
N SER A 119 2.41 -11.52 -6.35
CA SER A 119 2.34 -10.77 -5.10
C SER A 119 3.68 -10.11 -4.74
N ASN A 120 3.62 -9.04 -3.94
CA ASN A 120 4.82 -8.35 -3.46
C ASN A 120 5.65 -9.27 -2.54
N GLU A 121 4.98 -10.12 -1.77
CA GLU A 121 5.62 -11.07 -0.85
C GLU A 121 6.40 -12.14 -1.61
N GLN A 122 5.82 -12.67 -2.70
CA GLN A 122 6.50 -13.62 -3.57
C GLN A 122 7.65 -12.96 -4.31
N LEU A 123 7.45 -11.75 -4.84
CA LEU A 123 8.51 -10.98 -5.51
C LEU A 123 9.67 -10.67 -4.56
N LEU A 124 9.38 -10.38 -3.29
CA LEU A 124 10.39 -10.17 -2.25
C LEU A 124 11.19 -11.46 -1.97
N LEU A 125 10.48 -12.56 -1.75
CA LEU A 125 11.07 -13.87 -1.46
C LEU A 125 11.97 -14.35 -2.60
N TRP A 126 11.44 -14.38 -3.83
CA TRP A 126 12.17 -14.86 -5.00
C TRP A 126 13.29 -13.91 -5.39
N GLY A 127 13.08 -12.59 -5.32
CA GLY A 127 14.15 -11.63 -5.58
C GLY A 127 15.38 -11.89 -4.71
N GLN A 128 15.17 -12.14 -3.41
CA GLN A 128 16.26 -12.47 -2.50
C GLN A 128 16.93 -13.82 -2.82
N LYS A 129 16.13 -14.86 -3.10
CA LYS A 129 16.65 -16.20 -3.44
C LYS A 129 17.50 -16.16 -4.70
N ILE A 130 17.03 -15.52 -5.77
CA ILE A 130 17.73 -15.47 -7.05
C ILE A 130 19.05 -14.70 -6.95
N ILE A 131 19.04 -13.53 -6.30
CA ILE A 131 20.25 -12.73 -6.08
C ILE A 131 21.29 -13.50 -5.27
N ASN A 132 20.87 -14.14 -4.18
CA ASN A 132 21.76 -14.92 -3.35
C ASN A 132 22.29 -16.16 -4.07
N GLY A 133 21.44 -16.84 -4.85
CA GLY A 133 21.82 -18.02 -5.64
C GLY A 133 22.87 -17.70 -6.68
N GLU A 134 22.69 -16.61 -7.43
CA GLU A 134 23.66 -16.20 -8.45
C GLU A 134 24.99 -15.77 -7.83
N ASN A 135 24.95 -15.00 -6.74
CA ASN A 135 26.17 -14.62 -6.03
C ASN A 135 26.95 -15.85 -5.53
N LYS A 136 26.25 -16.87 -5.00
CA LYS A 136 26.86 -18.13 -4.59
C LYS A 136 27.45 -18.91 -5.77
N ARG A 137 26.75 -18.97 -6.91
CA ARG A 137 27.21 -19.67 -8.11
C ARG A 137 28.48 -19.01 -8.67
N VAL A 138 28.48 -17.70 -8.77
CA VAL A 138 29.64 -16.91 -9.25
C VAL A 138 30.82 -17.05 -8.27
N ALA A 139 30.58 -16.99 -6.96
CA ALA A 139 31.62 -17.20 -5.96
C ALA A 139 32.27 -18.60 -6.03
N ARG A 140 31.53 -19.61 -6.53
CA ARG A 140 32.05 -20.97 -6.81
C ARG A 140 32.75 -21.09 -8.17
N GLY A 141 33.04 -19.98 -8.84
CA GLY A 141 33.71 -19.96 -10.15
C GLY A 141 32.77 -20.07 -11.36
N GLY A 142 31.45 -20.00 -11.16
CA GLY A 142 30.48 -20.00 -12.26
C GLY A 142 30.54 -18.69 -13.08
N VAL A 143 30.48 -18.81 -14.42
CA VAL A 143 30.45 -17.64 -15.31
C VAL A 143 29.13 -16.87 -15.13
N PRO A 144 29.14 -15.56 -14.83
CA PRO A 144 27.92 -14.78 -14.60
C PRO A 144 26.96 -14.76 -15.79
N ILE A 145 25.65 -14.64 -15.51
CA ILE A 145 24.67 -14.31 -16.56
C ILE A 145 24.75 -12.81 -16.87
N TYR A 146 24.86 -12.44 -18.14
CA TYR A 146 25.11 -11.05 -18.56
C TYR A 146 23.85 -10.26 -18.94
N ASN A 147 22.77 -10.91 -19.37
CA ASN A 147 21.56 -10.21 -19.84
C ASN A 147 20.25 -10.90 -19.39
N PRO A 148 19.53 -10.35 -18.39
CA PRO A 148 19.96 -9.22 -17.56
C PRO A 148 21.06 -9.64 -16.59
N GLY A 149 22.07 -8.79 -16.39
CA GLY A 149 23.09 -9.04 -15.37
C GLY A 149 22.50 -8.99 -13.96
N ILE A 150 23.06 -9.79 -13.03
CA ILE A 150 22.55 -9.87 -11.65
C ILE A 150 22.59 -8.53 -10.91
N ALA A 151 23.55 -7.66 -11.26
CA ALA A 151 23.63 -6.30 -10.74
C ALA A 151 22.39 -5.48 -11.11
N LYS A 152 21.90 -5.61 -12.36
CA LYS A 152 20.70 -4.91 -12.83
C LYS A 152 19.44 -5.44 -12.14
N VAL A 153 19.33 -6.75 -11.98
CA VAL A 153 18.24 -7.40 -11.23
C VAL A 153 18.24 -6.91 -9.76
N SER A 154 19.42 -6.85 -9.14
CA SER A 154 19.58 -6.38 -7.75
C SER A 154 19.15 -4.93 -7.57
N VAL A 155 19.53 -4.04 -8.48
CA VAL A 155 19.09 -2.64 -8.44
C VAL A 155 17.56 -2.54 -8.51
N MET A 156 16.93 -3.25 -9.44
CA MET A 156 15.46 -3.22 -9.58
C MET A 156 14.75 -3.81 -8.37
N TYR A 157 15.29 -4.89 -7.80
CA TYR A 157 14.79 -5.50 -6.58
C TYR A 157 14.89 -4.56 -5.36
N ILE A 158 16.01 -3.87 -5.18
CA ILE A 158 16.20 -2.91 -4.08
C ILE A 158 15.18 -1.76 -4.18
N LEU A 159 15.04 -1.15 -5.37
CA LEU A 159 14.06 -0.08 -5.60
C LEU A 159 12.63 -0.54 -5.30
N PHE A 160 12.27 -1.77 -5.69
CA PHE A 160 11.00 -2.38 -5.33
C PHE A 160 10.87 -2.56 -3.82
N LYS A 161 11.88 -3.14 -3.14
CA LYS A 161 11.85 -3.42 -1.71
C LYS A 161 11.66 -2.15 -0.87
N GLU A 162 12.41 -1.10 -1.17
CA GLU A 162 12.28 0.21 -0.52
C GLU A 162 10.89 0.83 -0.78
N GLY A 163 10.41 0.74 -2.03
CA GLY A 163 9.07 1.18 -2.39
C GLY A 163 7.98 0.42 -1.64
N TYR A 164 8.15 -0.89 -1.44
CA TYR A 164 7.19 -1.74 -0.76
C TYR A 164 7.13 -1.42 0.75
N GLN A 165 8.28 -1.19 1.39
CA GLN A 165 8.34 -0.72 2.77
C GLN A 165 7.65 0.63 2.95
N THR A 166 7.89 1.57 2.03
CA THR A 166 7.26 2.89 2.02
C THR A 166 5.74 2.77 1.86
N GLN A 167 5.29 1.88 0.97
CA GLN A 167 3.86 1.61 0.76
C GLN A 167 3.19 1.07 2.03
N GLN A 168 3.83 0.16 2.76
CA GLN A 168 3.30 -0.36 4.03
C GLN A 168 3.19 0.73 5.10
N ILE A 169 4.15 1.66 5.17
CA ILE A 169 4.10 2.80 6.10
C ILE A 169 2.89 3.68 5.81
N HIS A 170 2.65 4.02 4.54
CA HIS A 170 1.49 4.83 4.15
C HIS A 170 0.17 4.10 4.45
N GLN A 171 0.08 2.80 4.15
CA GLN A 171 -1.09 1.99 4.48
C GLN A 171 -1.38 1.97 5.98
N LYS A 172 -0.36 1.78 6.82
CA LYS A 172 -0.51 1.80 8.27
C LYS A 172 -0.94 3.18 8.79
N ALA A 173 -0.40 4.26 8.23
CA ALA A 173 -0.78 5.61 8.60
C ALA A 173 -2.24 5.91 8.25
N THR A 174 -2.69 5.54 7.05
CA THR A 174 -4.08 5.72 6.60
C THR A 174 -5.05 4.84 7.39
N ALA A 175 -4.68 3.60 7.69
CA ALA A 175 -5.52 2.72 8.52
C ALA A 175 -5.74 3.33 9.91
N ARG A 176 -4.67 3.82 10.55
CA ARG A 176 -4.76 4.52 11.84
C ARG A 176 -5.68 5.74 11.78
N THR A 177 -5.57 6.59 10.76
CA THR A 177 -6.42 7.79 10.66
C THR A 177 -7.87 7.44 10.36
N LEU A 178 -8.11 6.36 9.60
CA LEU A 178 -9.45 5.82 9.38
C LEU A 178 -10.07 5.29 10.67
N ASP A 179 -9.30 4.58 11.49
CA ASP A 179 -9.74 4.07 12.79
C ASP A 179 -10.09 5.25 13.72
N GLU A 180 -9.24 6.28 13.80
CA GLU A 180 -9.51 7.51 14.56
C GLU A 180 -10.82 8.21 14.12
N VAL A 181 -11.10 8.25 12.81
CA VAL A 181 -12.36 8.79 12.27
C VAL A 181 -13.53 7.89 12.64
N SER A 182 -13.38 6.57 12.49
CA SER A 182 -14.44 5.60 12.72
C SER A 182 -14.87 5.54 14.19
N GLU A 183 -13.91 5.56 15.12
CA GLU A 183 -14.17 5.64 16.55
C GLU A 183 -14.91 6.93 16.92
N PHE A 184 -14.61 8.04 16.25
CA PHE A 184 -15.27 9.31 16.53
C PHE A 184 -16.66 9.43 15.90
N ARG A 185 -17.06 8.56 14.97
CA ARG A 185 -18.41 8.61 14.35
C ARG A 185 -19.53 8.45 15.37
N SER A 186 -19.36 7.61 16.39
CA SER A 186 -20.39 7.42 17.44
C SER A 186 -20.61 8.63 18.33
N GLU A 187 -19.66 9.56 18.38
CA GLU A 187 -19.83 10.86 19.08
C GLU A 187 -20.51 11.91 18.20
N VAL A 188 -20.56 11.68 16.89
CA VAL A 188 -21.15 12.58 15.89
C VAL A 188 -22.60 12.19 15.57
N ASP A 189 -22.88 10.89 15.52
CA ASP A 189 -24.22 10.32 15.33
C ASP A 189 -25.10 10.48 16.59
#